data_AF-A0A8H8UA15-F1
#
_entry.id   AF-A0A8H8UA15-F1
#
_cell.length_a   1.000
_cell.length_b   1.000
_cell.length_c   1.000
_cell.angle_alpha   90.00
_cell.angle_beta   90.00
_cell.angle_gamma   90.00
#
_symmetry.space_group_name_H-M   'P 1'
#
loop_
_entity.id
_entity.type
_entity.pdbx_description
1 polymer ?
#
loop_
_entity_poly.entity_id
_entity_poly.type
_entity_poly.pdbx_seq_one_letter_code
_entity_poly.pdbx_strand_id
1 'polypeptide(L)'
;MGVWRRLPAEIRSMILEMVAEDYRFKSEQYARAGYASVCREWQAVFEQRNFQRLVLNQERISDLERVMGTKQRREYLGHLFLRVRLNHYDCAVCKSKEDNETIRNSLDFVSYPIEVDRIRRESSPARADIGTWRLFPERL
;
A
#
# COMPACT_ATOMS: atom_id res chain seq x y z
N MET A 1 6.67 34.50 -2.51
CA MET A 1 7.33 33.65 -1.48
C MET A 1 7.94 34.51 -0.35
N GLY A 2 7.14 35.32 0.35
CA GLY A 2 7.69 36.36 1.25
C GLY A 2 7.52 36.13 2.75
N VAL A 3 6.56 35.29 3.18
CA VAL A 3 6.16 35.18 4.60
C VAL A 3 6.68 33.89 5.24
N TRP A 4 6.62 32.76 4.53
CA TRP A 4 7.08 31.47 5.05
C TRP A 4 8.54 31.49 5.52
N ARG A 5 9.44 32.06 4.72
CA ARG A 5 10.88 32.16 5.06
C ARG A 5 11.20 33.14 6.20
N ARG A 6 10.22 33.95 6.65
CA ARG A 6 10.39 34.85 7.80
C ARG A 6 10.16 34.13 9.14
N LEU A 7 9.54 32.97 9.10
CA LEU A 7 9.35 32.14 10.29
C LEU A 7 10.69 31.50 10.67
N PRO A 8 11.04 31.47 11.97
CA PRO A 8 12.15 30.66 12.48
C PRO A 8 12.04 29.20 12.00
N ALA A 9 13.19 28.54 11.85
CA ALA A 9 13.24 27.19 11.31
C ALA A 9 12.44 26.21 12.18
N GLU A 10 12.45 26.41 13.49
CA GLU A 10 11.73 25.63 14.49
C GLU A 10 10.22 25.69 14.25
N ILE A 11 9.68 26.90 14.02
CA ILE A 11 8.25 27.10 13.75
C ILE A 11 7.86 26.47 12.42
N ARG A 12 8.72 26.60 11.39
CA ARG A 12 8.48 25.94 10.09
C ARG A 12 8.44 24.42 10.24
N SER A 13 9.40 23.84 10.96
CA SER A 13 9.45 22.40 11.23
C SER A 13 8.21 21.92 11.97
N MET A 14 7.81 22.61 13.05
CA MET A 14 6.59 22.27 13.79
C MET A 14 5.35 22.27 12.90
N ILE A 15 5.19 23.27 12.03
CA ILE A 15 4.06 23.34 11.08
C ILE A 15 4.11 22.16 10.09
N LEU A 16 5.28 21.87 9.53
CA LEU A 16 5.47 20.77 8.57
C LEU A 16 5.21 19.40 9.20
N GLU A 17 5.55 19.22 10.48
CA GLU A 17 5.27 18.01 11.25
C GLU A 17 3.78 17.90 11.55
N MET A 18 3.14 18.95 12.09
CA MET A 18 1.70 18.97 12.36
C MET A 18 0.89 18.63 11.11
N VAL A 19 1.15 19.29 9.99
CA VAL A 19 0.42 19.06 8.72
C VAL A 19 0.68 17.65 8.16
N ALA A 20 1.82 17.06 8.49
CA ALA A 20 2.15 15.70 8.05
C ALA A 20 1.55 14.60 8.92
N GLU A 21 1.31 14.86 10.20
CA GLU A 21 0.72 13.95 11.18
C GLU A 21 -0.81 14.03 11.21
N ASP A 22 -1.37 15.24 11.07
CA ASP A 22 -2.83 15.49 11.00
C ASP A 22 -3.48 14.91 9.74
N TYR A 23 -2.69 14.36 8.82
CA TYR A 23 -3.19 13.57 7.71
C TYR A 23 -3.72 12.21 8.19
N ARG A 24 -4.84 12.24 8.93
CA ARG A 24 -5.63 11.06 9.29
C ARG A 24 -6.55 10.69 8.14
N PHE A 25 -6.01 10.03 7.12
CA PHE A 25 -6.60 8.99 6.23
C PHE A 25 -8.11 9.00 5.85
N LYS A 26 -8.88 10.08 6.07
CA LYS A 26 -10.33 10.14 5.84
C LYS A 26 -10.74 11.19 4.81
N SER A 27 -9.90 12.18 4.54
CA SER A 27 -10.12 13.15 3.47
C SER A 27 -9.02 12.99 2.41
N GLU A 28 -9.39 12.40 1.28
CA GLU A 28 -8.68 12.42 -0.01
C GLU A 28 -7.22 11.95 0.00
N GLN A 29 -6.99 10.74 -0.55
CA GLN A 29 -5.66 10.15 -0.78
C GLN A 29 -4.68 11.07 -1.55
N TYR A 30 -5.19 12.10 -2.23
CA TYR A 30 -4.42 13.06 -3.03
C TYR A 30 -4.10 14.38 -2.31
N ALA A 31 -4.71 14.68 -1.16
CA ALA A 31 -4.53 15.97 -0.49
C ALA A 31 -3.08 16.22 -0.05
N ARG A 32 -2.34 15.16 0.32
CA ARG A 32 -0.92 15.25 0.71
C ARG A 32 0.04 15.49 -0.45
N ALA A 33 -0.35 15.13 -1.69
CA ALA A 33 0.47 15.40 -2.87
C ALA A 33 0.55 16.91 -3.17
N GLY A 34 -0.52 17.65 -2.85
CA GLY A 34 -0.55 19.11 -3.00
C GLY A 34 0.47 19.84 -2.15
N TYR A 35 0.82 19.32 -0.96
CA TYR A 35 1.83 19.96 -0.11
C TYR A 35 3.22 19.99 -0.75
N ALA A 36 3.56 19.01 -1.58
CA ALA A 36 4.86 18.98 -2.26
C ALA A 36 5.01 20.08 -3.32
N SER A 37 3.93 20.75 -3.75
CA SER A 37 4.00 21.82 -4.77
C SER A 37 4.15 23.23 -4.20
N VAL A 38 4.04 23.42 -2.88
CA VAL A 38 4.02 24.74 -2.22
C VAL A 38 5.35 25.49 -2.38
N CYS A 39 6.46 24.85 -2.01
CA CYS A 39 7.81 25.37 -2.17
C CYS A 39 8.86 24.25 -2.00
N ARG A 40 10.14 24.54 -2.26
CA ARG A 40 11.23 23.54 -2.19
C ARG A 40 11.39 22.86 -0.83
N GLU A 41 11.17 23.61 0.25
CA GLU A 41 11.27 23.05 1.61
C GLU A 41 10.14 22.05 1.88
N TRP A 42 8.91 22.41 1.52
CA TRP A 42 7.76 21.51 1.60
C TRP A 42 7.94 20.32 0.68
N GLN A 43 8.40 20.54 -0.56
CA GLN A 43 8.69 19.47 -1.51
C GLN A 43 9.62 18.41 -0.92
N ALA A 44 10.73 18.81 -0.32
CA ALA A 44 11.68 17.86 0.28
C ALA A 44 11.03 17.00 1.39
N VAL A 45 10.26 17.63 2.28
CA VAL A 45 9.62 16.94 3.40
C VAL A 45 8.47 16.03 2.95
N PHE A 46 7.61 16.51 2.06
CA PHE A 46 6.42 15.77 1.65
C PHE A 46 6.72 14.75 0.54
N GLU A 47 7.65 15.00 -0.39
CA GLU A 47 8.04 13.97 -1.36
C GLU A 47 8.63 12.75 -0.66
N GLN A 48 9.50 12.92 0.34
CA GLN A 48 10.04 11.79 1.09
C GLN A 48 8.93 10.90 1.67
N ARG A 49 7.92 11.51 2.29
CA ARG A 49 6.80 10.76 2.90
C ARG A 49 5.83 10.19 1.86
N ASN A 50 5.57 10.93 0.77
CA ASN A 50 4.65 10.52 -0.29
C ASN A 50 5.22 9.34 -1.11
N PHE A 51 6.53 9.35 -1.37
CA PHE A 51 7.20 8.30 -2.14
C PHE A 51 7.64 7.11 -1.29
N GLN A 52 7.62 7.21 0.04
CA GLN A 52 7.95 6.10 0.94
C GLN A 52 7.07 4.86 0.70
N ARG A 53 5.80 5.07 0.39
CA ARG A 53 4.83 4.01 0.11
C ARG A 53 3.97 4.37 -1.10
N LEU A 54 4.15 3.65 -2.20
CA LEU A 54 3.34 3.80 -3.39
C LEU A 54 2.36 2.65 -3.55
N VAL A 55 1.11 2.97 -3.87
CA VAL A 55 0.09 2.00 -4.27
C VAL A 55 -0.31 2.31 -5.70
N LEU A 56 -0.01 1.37 -6.61
CA LEU A 56 -0.30 1.50 -8.03
C LEU A 56 -1.52 0.69 -8.40
N ASN A 57 -2.36 1.25 -9.25
CA ASN A 57 -3.35 0.48 -10.00
C ASN A 57 -2.72 0.02 -11.32
N GLN A 58 -3.23 -1.07 -11.90
CA GLN A 58 -2.72 -1.62 -13.17
C GLN A 58 -2.62 -0.58 -14.30
N GLU A 59 -3.59 0.32 -14.39
CA GLU A 59 -3.66 1.41 -15.39
C GLU A 59 -2.52 2.44 -15.25
N ARG A 60 -1.90 2.55 -14.07
CA ARG A 60 -0.89 3.58 -13.74
C ARG A 60 0.52 3.02 -13.70
N ILE A 61 0.72 1.76 -14.08
CA ILE A 61 2.06 1.12 -14.12
C ILE A 61 2.95 1.84 -15.15
N SER A 62 2.42 2.17 -16.32
CA SER A 62 3.16 2.87 -17.37
C SER A 62 3.65 4.26 -16.96
N ASP A 63 2.94 4.92 -16.02
CA ASP A 63 3.32 6.22 -15.49
C ASP A 63 4.43 6.15 -14.44
N LEU A 64 4.72 4.97 -13.90
CA LEU A 64 5.61 4.82 -12.75
C LEU A 64 7.00 5.37 -13.05
N GLU A 65 7.55 5.04 -14.21
CA GLU A 65 8.89 5.49 -14.61
C GLU A 65 8.99 7.02 -14.65
N ARG A 66 7.97 7.67 -15.24
CA ARG A 66 7.88 9.13 -15.29
C ARG A 66 7.80 9.75 -13.89
N VAL A 67 7.05 9.14 -12.98
CA VAL A 67 6.89 9.61 -11.61
C VAL A 67 8.19 9.44 -10.80
N MET A 68 8.90 8.33 -11.02
CA MET A 68 10.14 7.94 -10.35
C MET A 68 11.41 8.43 -11.08
N GLY A 69 11.28 9.38 -12.01
CA GLY A 69 12.39 9.82 -12.88
C GLY A 69 13.62 10.35 -12.12
N THR A 70 13.44 10.94 -10.95
CA THR A 70 14.56 11.45 -10.15
C THR A 70 15.16 10.38 -9.24
N LYS A 71 16.48 10.42 -9.05
CA LYS A 71 17.19 9.51 -8.14
C LYS A 71 16.67 9.60 -6.70
N GLN A 72 16.41 10.83 -6.24
CA GLN A 72 15.92 11.10 -4.87
C GLN A 72 14.59 10.41 -4.57
N ARG A 73 13.62 10.44 -5.51
CA ARG A 73 12.33 9.77 -5.33
C ARG A 73 12.47 8.25 -5.24
N ARG A 74 13.42 7.68 -6.00
CA ARG A 74 13.76 6.26 -5.92
C ARG A 74 14.41 5.89 -4.60
N GLU A 75 15.28 6.75 -4.08
CA GLU A 75 15.91 6.56 -2.76
C GLU A 75 14.90 6.65 -1.60
N TYR A 76 13.79 7.38 -1.76
CA TYR A 76 12.72 7.43 -0.76
C TYR A 76 11.84 6.19 -0.75
N LEU A 77 11.78 5.41 -1.83
CA LEU A 77 10.84 4.30 -1.96
C LEU A 77 11.18 3.17 -1.00
N GLY A 78 10.33 2.96 0.01
CA GLY A 78 10.42 1.82 0.92
C GLY A 78 9.53 0.65 0.49
N HIS A 79 8.30 0.96 0.06
CA HIS A 79 7.33 -0.06 -0.33
C HIS A 79 6.57 0.30 -1.60
N LEU A 80 6.45 -0.68 -2.49
CA LEU A 80 5.67 -0.60 -3.72
C LEU A 80 4.59 -1.67 -3.71
N PHE A 81 3.32 -1.26 -3.77
CA PHE A 81 2.17 -2.15 -3.82
C PHE A 81 1.51 -2.05 -5.20
N LEU A 82 1.21 -3.19 -5.81
CA LEU A 82 0.39 -3.25 -7.02
C LEU A 82 -1.00 -3.78 -6.67
N ARG A 83 -2.03 -2.97 -6.92
CA ARG A 83 -3.42 -3.36 -6.85
C ARG A 83 -3.84 -3.99 -8.17
N VAL A 84 -3.86 -5.31 -8.18
CA VAL A 84 -4.39 -6.10 -9.29
C VAL A 84 -5.91 -6.16 -9.16
N ARG A 85 -6.62 -5.65 -10.17
CA ARG A 85 -8.04 -5.91 -10.36
C ARG A 85 -8.14 -7.22 -11.11
N LEU A 86 -8.72 -8.22 -10.46
CA LEU A 86 -9.07 -9.47 -11.11
C LEU A 86 -10.39 -9.27 -11.85
N ASN A 87 -10.49 -9.84 -13.04
CA ASN A 87 -11.75 -9.87 -13.77
C ASN A 87 -12.76 -10.75 -13.03
N HIS A 88 -14.04 -10.57 -13.32
CA HIS A 88 -15.04 -11.50 -12.84
C HIS A 88 -14.78 -12.87 -13.48
N TYR A 89 -14.45 -13.85 -12.64
CA TYR A 89 -14.35 -15.23 -13.07
C TYR A 89 -15.73 -15.85 -13.08
N ASP A 90 -16.15 -16.37 -14.22
CA ASP A 90 -17.31 -17.26 -14.27
C ASP A 90 -16.91 -18.64 -13.75
N CYS A 91 -17.75 -19.21 -12.89
CA CYS A 91 -17.47 -20.54 -12.33
C CYS A 91 -17.90 -21.66 -13.29
N ALA A 92 -17.56 -21.52 -14.58
CA ALA A 92 -17.87 -22.52 -15.59
C ALA A 92 -17.11 -23.84 -15.33
N VAL A 93 -15.92 -23.75 -14.73
CA VAL A 93 -14.98 -24.88 -14.58
C VAL A 93 -14.77 -25.29 -13.11
N CYS A 94 -15.16 -24.48 -12.11
CA CYS A 94 -14.92 -24.85 -10.71
C CYS A 94 -15.79 -26.01 -10.18
N LYS A 95 -16.71 -26.53 -11.00
CA LYS A 95 -17.46 -27.78 -10.71
C LYS A 95 -17.04 -28.95 -11.59
N SER A 96 -16.21 -28.74 -12.61
CA SER A 96 -15.67 -29.84 -13.39
C SER A 96 -14.55 -30.51 -12.61
N LYS A 97 -14.46 -31.84 -12.73
CA LYS A 97 -13.36 -32.61 -12.17
C LYS A 97 -12.06 -32.16 -12.83
N GLU A 98 -11.08 -31.75 -12.02
CA GLU A 98 -9.75 -31.40 -12.51
C GLU A 98 -9.19 -32.56 -13.34
N ASP A 99 -8.52 -32.25 -14.45
CA ASP A 99 -7.86 -33.27 -15.23
C ASP A 99 -6.67 -33.85 -14.46
N ASN A 100 -6.28 -35.07 -14.84
CA ASN A 100 -5.26 -35.82 -14.14
C ASN A 100 -3.87 -35.13 -14.20
N GLU A 101 -3.64 -34.29 -15.20
CA GLU A 101 -2.38 -33.57 -15.37
C GLU A 101 -2.28 -32.35 -14.44
N THR A 102 -3.39 -31.63 -14.25
CA THR A 102 -3.55 -30.52 -13.30
C THR A 102 -3.42 -31.04 -11.87
N ILE A 103 -4.05 -32.18 -11.57
CA ILE A 103 -3.90 -32.85 -10.27
C ILE A 103 -2.43 -33.19 -10.02
N ARG A 104 -1.73 -33.77 -11.01
CA ARG A 104 -0.30 -34.09 -10.91
C ARG A 104 0.56 -32.85 -10.66
N ASN A 105 0.35 -31.77 -11.40
CA ASN A 105 1.12 -30.52 -11.25
C ASN A 105 0.88 -29.85 -9.89
N SER A 106 -0.32 -29.99 -9.31
CA SER A 106 -0.62 -29.48 -7.96
C SER A 106 0.11 -30.28 -6.87
N LEU A 107 0.30 -31.59 -7.08
CA LEU A 107 1.01 -32.46 -6.14
C LEU A 107 2.53 -32.20 -6.13
N ASP A 108 3.10 -31.73 -7.23
CA ASP A 108 4.51 -31.31 -7.30
C ASP A 108 4.80 -30.08 -6.42
N PHE A 109 3.81 -29.20 -6.21
CA PHE A 109 3.93 -28.04 -5.31
C PHE A 109 3.91 -28.42 -3.83
N VAL A 110 3.24 -29.52 -3.47
CA VAL A 110 3.12 -30.01 -2.08
C VAL A 110 4.30 -30.91 -1.70
N SER A 111 5.06 -31.40 -2.67
CA SER A 111 6.19 -32.32 -2.44
C SER A 111 7.52 -31.63 -2.12
N TYR A 112 7.61 -30.29 -2.20
CA TYR A 112 8.76 -29.59 -1.64
C TYR A 112 8.59 -29.49 -0.12
N PRO A 113 9.53 -30.00 0.70
CA PRO A 113 9.53 -29.72 2.11
C PRO A 113 9.88 -28.25 2.30
N ILE A 114 8.87 -27.38 2.31
CA ILE A 114 8.99 -26.12 3.03
C ILE A 114 9.10 -26.55 4.49
N GLU A 115 10.20 -26.21 5.13
CA GLU A 115 10.43 -26.42 6.55
C GLU A 115 9.46 -25.47 7.32
N VAL A 116 8.18 -25.85 7.41
CA VAL A 116 7.11 -25.11 8.11
C VAL A 116 7.16 -25.35 9.63
N ASP A 117 8.34 -25.67 10.19
CA ASP A 117 8.48 -25.95 11.62
C ASP A 117 8.70 -24.72 12.50
N ARG A 118 8.64 -23.50 11.95
CA ARG A 118 8.83 -22.26 12.74
C ARG A 118 7.59 -21.40 13.01
N ILE A 119 6.40 -21.82 12.59
CA ILE A 119 5.16 -21.04 12.83
C ILE A 119 4.01 -21.95 13.32
N ARG A 120 4.32 -22.93 14.20
CA ARG A 120 3.28 -23.78 14.80
C ARG A 120 3.56 -24.18 16.25
N ARG A 121 4.17 -23.28 17.05
CA ARG A 121 4.25 -23.45 18.52
C ARG A 121 3.57 -22.38 19.36
N GLU A 122 3.02 -21.34 18.76
CA GLU A 122 2.19 -20.38 19.50
C GLU A 122 0.85 -20.27 18.79
N SER A 123 -0.09 -21.15 19.17
CA SER A 123 -1.54 -20.89 19.26
C SER A 123 -2.29 -22.22 19.35
N SER A 124 -2.25 -22.83 20.54
CA SER A 124 -3.28 -23.77 20.99
C SER A 124 -4.50 -22.96 21.51
N PRO A 125 -5.73 -23.48 21.43
CA PRO A 125 -6.95 -22.68 21.37
C PRO A 125 -7.56 -22.43 22.75
N ALA A 126 -7.88 -21.18 23.06
CA ALA A 126 -8.80 -20.86 24.14
C ALA A 126 -9.59 -19.58 23.86
N ARG A 127 -10.92 -19.78 23.80
CA ARG A 127 -12.02 -18.82 23.99
C ARG A 127 -12.26 -17.75 22.91
N ALA A 128 -13.45 -17.93 22.33
CA ALA A 128 -14.23 -16.95 21.61
C ALA A 128 -14.40 -15.64 22.40
N ASP A 129 -14.20 -14.53 21.70
CA ASP A 129 -15.08 -13.37 21.80
C ASP A 129 -15.24 -12.79 20.39
N ILE A 130 -16.41 -13.05 19.82
CA ILE A 130 -16.76 -12.72 18.43
C ILE A 130 -17.26 -11.27 18.42
N GLY A 131 -16.32 -10.33 18.43
CA GLY A 131 -16.58 -8.90 18.23
C GLY A 131 -16.76 -8.55 16.75
N THR A 132 -17.99 -8.72 16.25
CA THR A 132 -18.64 -7.95 15.18
C THR A 132 -17.73 -7.30 14.11
N TRP A 133 -17.41 -8.03 13.05
CA TRP A 133 -17.02 -7.42 11.77
C TRP A 133 -18.23 -6.73 11.17
N ARG A 134 -18.41 -5.43 11.43
CA ARG A 134 -19.41 -4.62 10.72
C ARG A 134 -18.95 -4.47 9.26
N LEU A 135 -19.62 -5.23 8.41
CA LEU A 135 -19.89 -4.93 7.01
C LEU A 135 -20.19 -3.44 6.86
N PHE A 136 -19.40 -2.71 6.07
CA PHE A 136 -19.86 -1.44 5.49
C PHE A 136 -20.38 -1.69 4.07
N PRO A 137 -21.48 -1.03 3.71
CA PRO A 137 -22.40 -1.53 2.70
C PRO A 137 -21.98 -1.14 1.28
N GLU A 138 -22.30 -2.06 0.38
CA GLU A 138 -22.60 -1.82 -1.03
C GLU A 138 -23.64 -0.69 -1.22
N ARG A 139 -23.56 -0.02 -2.39
CA ARG A 139 -24.52 0.95 -3.00
C ARG A 139 -24.39 2.41 -2.53
N LEU A 140 -24.48 3.42 -3.40
CA LEU A 140 -24.94 3.56 -4.79
C LEU A 140 -24.15 4.71 -5.45
#